data_AF-A0A718UFB5-F1
#
_entry.id   AF-A0A718UFB5-F1
#
_cell.length_a   1.000
_cell.length_b   1.000
_cell.length_c   1.000
_cell.angle_alpha   90.00
_cell.angle_beta   90.00
_cell.angle_gamma   90.00
#
_symmetry.space_group_name_H-M   'P 1'
#
loop_
_entity.id
_entity.type
_entity.pdbx_description
1 polymer ?
#
loop_
_entity_poly.entity_id
_entity_poly.type
_entity_poly.pdbx_seq_one_letter_code
_entity_poly.pdbx_strand_id
1 'polypeptide(L)'
;MVYSYTEKKRIRKDFGKRPQVLDVPYLLSIQLDSFQKFIEQDPEGQYGLEAAFRSVFPIQSYSGNSELQYVSYRLGEPVFDVQECQIRGVTYSAPLRVKLRLVIYER
;
A
#
# COMPACT_ATOMS: atom_id res chain seq x y z
N MET A 1 26.86 -27.27 10.90
CA MET A 1 26.39 -26.28 9.90
C MET A 1 25.57 -27.00 8.87
N VAL A 2 24.27 -26.69 8.78
CA VAL A 2 23.44 -27.16 7.67
C VAL A 2 23.68 -26.16 6.53
N TYR A 3 24.50 -26.55 5.56
CA TYR A 3 24.76 -25.72 4.39
C TYR A 3 23.59 -25.82 3.40
N SER A 4 23.13 -24.68 2.89
CA SER A 4 22.25 -24.62 1.72
C SER A 4 22.94 -25.21 0.48
N TYR A 5 22.14 -25.49 -0.56
CA TYR A 5 22.65 -26.07 -1.81
C TYR A 5 23.75 -25.21 -2.46
N THR A 6 23.62 -23.87 -2.39
CA THR A 6 24.61 -22.93 -2.95
C THR A 6 25.85 -22.80 -2.07
N GLU A 7 25.71 -22.82 -0.75
CA GLU A 7 26.85 -22.73 0.19
C GLU A 7 27.78 -23.94 0.11
N LYS A 8 27.25 -25.12 -0.22
CA LYS A 8 28.07 -26.33 -0.46
C LYS A 8 29.02 -26.18 -1.64
N LYS A 9 28.69 -25.34 -2.65
CA LYS A 9 29.54 -25.15 -3.84
C LYS A 9 30.79 -24.32 -3.55
N ARG A 10 30.75 -23.42 -2.56
CA ARG A 10 31.90 -22.61 -2.13
C ARG A 10 31.79 -22.25 -0.66
N ILE A 11 32.49 -23.00 0.18
CA ILE A 11 32.47 -22.82 1.64
C ILE A 11 33.23 -21.55 2.01
N ARG A 12 32.57 -20.64 2.74
CA ARG A 12 33.21 -19.49 3.42
C ARG A 12 33.41 -19.83 4.89
N LYS A 13 34.64 -19.76 5.37
CA LYS A 13 34.95 -19.95 6.80
C LYS A 13 34.66 -18.65 7.56
N ASP A 14 33.97 -18.75 8.69
CA ASP A 14 33.71 -17.67 9.64
C ASP A 14 34.55 -17.91 10.91
N PHE A 15 35.16 -16.86 11.46
CA PHE A 15 35.98 -16.89 12.67
C PHE A 15 35.35 -16.09 13.84
N GLY A 16 34.12 -15.62 13.67
CA GLY A 16 33.35 -14.94 14.70
C GLY A 16 33.14 -15.84 15.93
N LYS A 17 33.41 -15.29 17.12
CA LYS A 17 33.30 -16.03 18.39
C LYS A 17 31.97 -15.84 19.10
N ARG A 18 31.24 -14.76 18.76
CA ARG A 18 29.95 -14.43 19.37
C ARG A 18 28.82 -15.03 18.52
N PRO A 19 27.82 -15.67 19.14
CA PRO A 19 26.68 -16.17 18.40
C PRO A 19 25.84 -15.01 17.85
N GLN A 20 25.25 -15.22 16.68
CA GLN A 20 24.20 -14.35 16.16
C GLN A 20 22.93 -14.57 17.01
N VAL A 21 22.45 -13.51 17.64
CA VAL A 21 21.27 -13.57 18.53
C VAL A 21 19.97 -13.40 17.75
N LEU A 22 20.02 -12.64 16.66
CA LEU A 22 18.88 -12.35 15.79
C LEU A 22 19.30 -12.47 14.33
N ASP A 23 18.42 -13.04 13.52
CA ASP A 23 18.59 -13.12 12.09
C ASP A 23 18.44 -11.74 11.43
N VAL A 24 19.07 -11.59 10.26
CA VAL A 24 18.93 -10.37 9.48
C VAL A 24 17.48 -10.32 8.93
N PRO A 25 16.73 -9.25 9.20
CA PRO A 25 15.36 -9.14 8.72
C PRO A 25 15.33 -8.93 7.21
N TYR A 26 14.14 -9.04 6.62
CA TYR A 26 13.96 -8.69 5.22
C TYR A 26 14.21 -7.18 5.00
N LEU A 27 15.29 -6.85 4.29
CA LEU A 27 15.81 -5.48 4.22
C LEU A 27 14.90 -4.50 3.48
N LEU A 28 13.96 -4.99 2.67
CA LEU A 28 13.00 -4.16 1.93
C LEU A 28 11.64 -4.04 2.64
N SER A 29 11.49 -4.64 3.84
CA SER A 29 10.25 -4.66 4.62
C SER A 29 9.66 -3.26 4.80
N ILE A 30 10.47 -2.28 5.21
CA ILE A 30 9.99 -0.90 5.45
C ILE A 30 9.25 -0.32 4.24
N GLN A 31 9.79 -0.53 3.03
CA GLN A 31 9.19 0.01 1.80
C GLN A 31 7.91 -0.74 1.42
N LEU A 32 7.93 -2.07 1.50
CA LEU A 32 6.76 -2.89 1.19
C LEU A 32 5.64 -2.68 2.21
N ASP A 33 5.96 -2.77 3.50
CA ASP A 33 4.99 -2.70 4.60
C ASP A 33 4.33 -1.31 4.66
N SER A 34 5.09 -0.24 4.43
CA SER A 34 4.54 1.12 4.43
C SER A 34 3.59 1.35 3.26
N PHE A 35 3.94 0.89 2.06
CA PHE A 35 3.07 1.03 0.89
C PHE A 35 1.85 0.11 0.98
N GLN A 36 2.02 -1.11 1.51
CA GLN A 36 0.92 -2.03 1.77
C GLN A 36 -0.09 -1.41 2.75
N LYS A 37 0.37 -0.85 3.88
CA LYS A 37 -0.49 -0.10 4.80
C LYS A 37 -1.17 1.10 4.14
N PHE A 38 -0.53 1.75 3.17
CA PHE A 38 -1.13 2.88 2.48
C PHE A 38 -2.30 2.47 1.56
N ILE A 39 -2.17 1.34 0.84
CA ILE A 39 -3.14 0.92 -0.18
C ILE A 39 -4.24 -0.02 0.34
N GLU A 40 -3.94 -0.83 1.35
CA GLU A 40 -4.88 -1.79 1.93
C GLU A 40 -6.07 -1.08 2.55
N GLN A 41 -7.25 -1.67 2.35
CA GLN A 41 -8.47 -1.16 2.97
C GLN A 41 -8.43 -1.41 4.47
N ASP A 42 -8.44 -0.33 5.23
CA ASP A 42 -8.59 -0.35 6.68
C ASP A 42 -10.07 -0.19 7.05
N PRO A 43 -10.74 -1.22 7.60
CA PRO A 43 -12.13 -1.10 8.03
C PRO A 43 -12.33 -0.02 9.12
N GLU A 44 -11.33 0.17 9.99
CA GLU A 44 -11.38 1.11 11.11
C GLU A 44 -11.11 2.55 10.64
N GLY A 45 -10.47 2.72 9.48
CA GLY A 45 -10.18 4.02 8.86
C GLY A 45 -9.20 4.87 9.66
N GLN A 46 -8.25 4.23 10.34
CA GLN A 46 -7.19 4.85 11.12
C GLN A 46 -5.96 5.20 10.27
N TYR A 47 -5.74 4.51 9.14
CA TYR A 47 -4.60 4.76 8.27
C TYR A 47 -4.90 4.71 6.76
N GLY A 48 -3.89 5.04 5.97
CA GLY A 48 -3.90 4.91 4.51
C GLY A 48 -4.88 5.82 3.79
N LEU A 49 -5.33 5.36 2.61
CA LEU A 49 -6.31 6.07 1.80
C LEU A 49 -7.66 6.24 2.51
N GLU A 50 -8.09 5.24 3.28
CA GLU A 50 -9.36 5.29 4.01
C GLU A 50 -9.38 6.47 5.01
N ALA A 51 -8.34 6.60 5.83
CA ALA A 51 -8.24 7.68 6.81
C ALA A 51 -8.24 9.06 6.12
N ALA A 52 -7.52 9.20 5.01
CA ALA A 52 -7.50 10.44 4.25
C ALA A 52 -8.90 10.81 3.73
N PHE A 53 -9.64 9.86 3.15
CA PHE A 53 -11.01 10.11 2.70
C PHE A 53 -11.95 10.47 3.86
N ARG A 54 -11.89 9.73 4.98
CA ARG A 54 -12.70 10.02 6.18
C ARG A 54 -12.36 11.35 6.84
N SER A 55 -11.13 11.84 6.70
CA SER A 55 -10.74 13.15 7.25
C SER A 55 -11.26 14.35 6.45
N VAL A 56 -11.51 14.17 5.16
CA VAL A 56 -11.94 15.24 4.24
C VAL A 56 -13.46 15.26 4.09
N PHE A 57 -14.11 14.10 4.14
CA PHE A 57 -15.56 13.98 3.99
C PHE A 57 -16.27 13.89 5.36
N PRO A 58 -17.49 14.45 5.49
CA PRO A 58 -18.33 15.03 4.44
C PRO A 58 -17.93 16.46 4.05
N ILE A 59 -18.18 16.81 2.78
CA ILE A 59 -18.05 18.19 2.28
C ILE A 59 -19.45 18.79 2.17
N GLN A 60 -19.71 19.86 2.91
CA GLN A 60 -21.01 20.54 2.94
C GLN A 60 -21.02 21.79 2.06
N SER A 61 -22.13 22.00 1.35
CA SER A 61 -22.36 23.25 0.61
C SER A 61 -22.50 24.43 1.57
N TYR A 62 -22.02 25.61 1.17
CA TYR A 62 -22.19 26.85 1.94
C TYR A 62 -23.67 27.16 2.27
N SER A 63 -24.60 26.82 1.37
CA SER A 63 -26.03 27.03 1.58
C SER A 63 -26.67 26.05 2.57
N GLY A 64 -25.96 24.97 2.94
CA GLY A 64 -26.48 23.89 3.78
C GLY A 64 -27.50 22.98 3.10
N ASN A 65 -27.79 23.18 1.81
CA ASN A 65 -28.82 22.42 1.10
C ASN A 65 -28.34 21.05 0.60
N SER A 66 -27.03 20.78 0.64
CA SER A 66 -26.45 19.54 0.17
C SER A 66 -25.11 19.22 0.83
N GLU A 67 -24.80 17.92 0.86
CA GLU A 67 -23.49 17.42 1.29
C GLU A 67 -23.04 16.21 0.47
N LEU A 68 -21.73 16.10 0.28
CA LEU A 68 -21.08 14.97 -0.35
C LEU A 68 -20.47 14.07 0.72
N GLN A 69 -20.88 12.80 0.76
CA GLN A 69 -20.41 11.80 1.70
C GLN A 69 -19.53 10.76 0.98
N TYR A 70 -18.46 10.34 1.65
CA TYR A 70 -17.66 9.20 1.23
C TYR A 70 -18.33 7.88 1.64
N VAL A 71 -18.34 6.89 0.74
CA VAL A 71 -18.91 5.55 1.01
C VAL A 71 -17.83 4.47 0.99
N SER A 72 -17.02 4.43 -0.07
CA SER A 72 -15.97 3.41 -0.24
C SER A 72 -15.02 3.78 -1.38
N TYR A 73 -13.78 3.29 -1.40
CA TYR A 73 -12.91 3.32 -2.59
C TYR A 73 -12.56 1.91 -3.06
N ARG A 74 -12.09 1.80 -4.32
CA ARG A 74 -11.46 0.59 -4.85
C ARG A 74 -10.27 0.93 -5.72
N LEU A 75 -9.20 0.16 -5.60
CA LEU A 75 -8.08 0.15 -6.52
C LEU A 75 -8.38 -0.86 -7.64
N GLY A 76 -8.20 -0.45 -8.89
CA GLY A 76 -8.26 -1.36 -10.03
C GLY A 76 -6.93 -2.07 -10.26
N GLU A 77 -6.83 -2.75 -11.40
CA GLU A 77 -5.60 -3.42 -11.80
C GLU A 77 -4.75 -2.52 -12.71
N PRO A 78 -3.42 -2.65 -12.66
CA PRO A 78 -2.54 -2.05 -13.65
C PRO A 78 -2.87 -2.54 -15.06
N VAL A 79 -2.76 -1.64 -16.05
CA VAL A 79 -3.07 -1.97 -17.46
C VAL A 79 -2.02 -2.88 -18.07
N PHE A 80 -0.77 -2.75 -17.63
CA PHE A 80 0.39 -3.49 -18.12
C PHE A 80 1.22 -3.97 -16.94
N ASP A 81 2.06 -4.99 -17.16
CA ASP A 81 3.04 -5.43 -16.18
C ASP A 81 4.27 -4.50 -16.11
N VAL A 82 5.17 -4.79 -15.18
CA VAL A 82 6.37 -3.96 -14.95
C VAL A 82 7.30 -3.95 -16.17
N GLN A 83 7.47 -5.07 -16.87
CA GLN A 83 8.39 -5.16 -18.00
C GLN A 83 7.85 -4.41 -19.21
N GLU A 84 6.56 -4.54 -19.50
CA GLU A 84 5.88 -3.81 -20.55
C GLU A 84 5.92 -2.30 -20.30
N CYS A 85 5.69 -1.86 -19.05
CA CYS A 85 5.82 -0.45 -18.68
C CYS A 85 7.21 0.11 -18.96
N GLN A 86 8.26 -0.65 -18.65
CA GLN A 86 9.66 -0.27 -18.93
C GLN A 86 9.94 -0.16 -20.42
N ILE A 87 9.47 -1.12 -21.23
CA ILE A 87 9.68 -1.13 -22.69
C ILE A 87 8.94 0.03 -23.36
N ARG A 88 7.70 0.29 -22.94
CA ARG A 88 6.83 1.31 -23.55
C ARG A 88 7.11 2.73 -23.02
N GLY A 89 7.92 2.87 -21.97
CA GLY A 89 8.20 4.15 -21.32
C GLY A 89 6.98 4.76 -20.60
N VAL A 90 6.10 3.92 -20.07
CA VAL A 90 4.88 4.35 -19.34
C VAL A 90 5.00 4.02 -17.85
N THR A 91 4.22 4.71 -17.01
CA THR A 91 4.23 4.51 -15.56
C THR A 91 3.41 3.30 -15.14
N TYR A 92 4.02 2.38 -14.38
CA TYR A 92 3.30 1.28 -13.73
C TYR A 92 2.39 1.84 -12.63
N SER A 93 1.08 1.79 -12.85
CA SER A 93 0.08 2.40 -11.96
C SER A 93 -1.27 1.70 -12.08
N ALA A 94 -2.09 1.83 -11.05
CA ALA A 94 -3.44 1.31 -10.97
C ALA A 94 -4.46 2.45 -10.74
N PRO A 95 -5.69 2.35 -11.30
CA PRO A 95 -6.69 3.41 -11.13
C PRO A 95 -7.36 3.34 -9.75
N LEU A 96 -7.51 4.50 -9.10
CA LEU A 96 -8.30 4.65 -7.86
C LEU A 96 -9.71 5.14 -8.22
N ARG A 97 -10.75 4.42 -7.78
CA ARG A 97 -12.16 4.79 -7.98
C ARG A 97 -12.87 4.95 -6.64
N VAL A 98 -13.52 6.09 -6.42
CA VAL A 98 -14.21 6.43 -5.17
C VAL A 98 -15.72 6.45 -5.39
N LYS A 99 -16.47 5.86 -4.46
CA LYS A 99 -17.94 5.90 -4.40
C LYS A 99 -18.35 6.97 -3.43
N LEU A 100 -19.06 7.97 -3.94
CA LEU A 100 -19.58 9.10 -3.17
C LEU A 100 -21.11 9.06 -3.18
N ARG A 101 -21.72 9.62 -2.14
CA ARG A 101 -23.17 9.82 -2.02
C ARG A 101 -23.44 11.32 -1.89
N LEU A 102 -24.29 11.85 -2.76
CA LEU A 102 -24.83 13.19 -2.64
C LEU A 102 -26.13 13.13 -1.84
N VAL A 103 -26.22 13.92 -0.77
CA VAL A 103 -27.44 14.12 0.01
C VAL A 103 -27.94 15.54 -0.25
N ILE A 104 -29.24 15.68 -0.51
CA ILE A 104 -29.92 16.96 -0.71
C ILE A 104 -30.98 17.09 0.38
N TYR A 105 -31.00 18.23 1.06
CA TYR A 105 -31.99 18.53 2.08
C TYR A 105 -33.11 19.37 1.45
N GLU A 106 -34.35 18.88 1.52
CA GLU A 106 -35.54 19.68 1.24
C GLU A 106 -35.87 20.52 2.47
N ARG A 107 -36.20 21.80 2.25
CA ARG A 107 -36.70 22.71 3.29
C ARG A 107 -38.22 22.74 3.26
#